data_AF-A0A519VSZ4-F1
#
_entry.id   AF-A0A519VSZ4-F1
#
_cell.length_a   1.000
_cell.length_b   1.000
_cell.length_c   1.000
_cell.angle_alpha   90.00
_cell.angle_beta   90.00
_cell.angle_gamma   90.00
#
_symmetry.space_group_name_H-M   'P 1'
#
loop_
_entity.id
_entity.type
_entity.pdbx_description
1 polymer ?
#
loop_
_entity_poly.entity_id
_entity_poly.type
_entity_poly.pdbx_seq_one_letter_code
_entity_poly.pdbx_strand_id
1 'polypeptide(L)'
;MPTSFLPFPWRRASQLAALLLTGAAYWGLAYATPRAQFGQLLGLFAVAGAAYAWLLHTHLPVRWGLGAALVFRLLWLLATPALSDDFYRFRWDGL
;
A
#
# COMPACT_ATOMS: atom_id res chain seq x y z
N MET A 1 -10.62 -16.88 -20.60
CA MET A 1 -10.91 -15.62 -21.34
C MET A 1 -10.70 -14.46 -20.36
N PRO A 2 -9.82 -13.47 -20.58
CA PRO A 2 -9.72 -12.34 -19.65
C PRO A 2 -10.93 -11.42 -19.86
N THR A 3 -12.05 -11.70 -19.20
CA THR A 3 -13.29 -10.91 -19.30
C THR A 3 -13.18 -9.70 -18.40
N SER A 4 -12.56 -8.67 -18.94
CA SER A 4 -12.42 -7.38 -18.27
C SER A 4 -13.15 -6.39 -19.16
N PHE A 5 -14.29 -5.91 -18.66
CA PHE A 5 -15.33 -5.26 -19.44
C PHE A 5 -14.98 -3.83 -19.91
N LEU A 6 -13.76 -3.35 -19.61
CA LEU A 6 -13.35 -1.99 -19.93
C LEU A 6 -12.55 -1.91 -21.23
N PRO A 7 -12.85 -0.92 -22.10
CA PRO A 7 -12.06 -0.67 -23.30
C PRO A 7 -10.62 -0.28 -22.94
N PHE A 8 -9.70 -0.52 -23.86
CA PHE A 8 -8.26 -0.39 -23.64
C PHE A 8 -7.79 0.89 -22.93
N PRO A 9 -8.17 2.12 -23.34
CA PRO A 9 -7.69 3.34 -22.68
C PRO A 9 -8.19 3.45 -21.25
N TRP A 10 -9.44 3.05 -21.00
CA TRP A 10 -10.08 3.10 -19.69
C TRP A 10 -9.49 2.08 -18.71
N ARG A 11 -9.05 0.93 -19.21
CA ARG A 11 -8.30 -0.05 -18.43
C ARG A 11 -6.95 0.49 -17.96
N ARG A 12 -6.18 1.13 -18.85
CA ARG A 12 -4.88 1.71 -18.45
C ARG A 12 -5.08 2.84 -17.45
N ALA A 13 -6.06 3.70 -17.67
CA ALA A 13 -6.40 4.76 -16.73
C ALA A 13 -6.79 4.19 -15.36
N SER A 14 -7.61 3.13 -15.31
CA SER A 14 -8.02 2.52 -14.04
C SER A 14 -6.88 1.79 -13.33
N GLN A 15 -5.94 1.20 -14.08
CA GLN A 15 -4.71 0.63 -13.53
C GLN A 15 -3.82 1.70 -12.90
N LEU A 16 -3.62 2.83 -13.59
CA LEU A 16 -2.87 3.96 -13.06
C LEU A 16 -3.54 4.53 -11.81
N ALA A 17 -4.86 4.71 -11.84
CA ALA A 17 -5.62 5.18 -10.68
C ALA A 17 -5.48 4.22 -9.49
N ALA A 18 -5.56 2.90 -9.71
CA ALA A 18 -5.37 1.91 -8.65
C ALA A 18 -3.93 1.94 -8.09
N LEU A 19 -2.91 2.10 -8.93
CA LEU A 19 -1.52 2.25 -8.48
C LEU A 19 -1.32 3.53 -7.65
N LEU A 20 -1.88 4.66 -8.09
CA LEU A 20 -1.83 5.91 -7.34
C LEU A 20 -2.57 5.79 -5.99
N LEU A 21 -3.71 5.12 -5.98
CA LEU A 21 -4.50 4.87 -4.77
C LEU A 21 -3.74 3.98 -3.78
N THR A 22 -3.09 2.91 -4.26
CA THR A 22 -2.20 2.08 -3.42
C THR A 22 -1.03 2.89 -2.88
N GLY A 23 -0.39 3.72 -3.72
CA GLY A 23 0.71 4.59 -3.29
C GLY A 23 0.29 5.59 -2.22
N ALA A 24 -0.86 6.24 -2.37
CA ALA A 24 -1.42 7.15 -1.39
C ALA A 24 -1.78 6.43 -0.08
N ALA A 25 -2.37 5.23 -0.16
CA ALA A 25 -2.65 4.41 1.02
C ALA A 25 -1.38 4.03 1.77
N TYR A 26 -0.32 3.62 1.05
CA TYR A 26 0.97 3.31 1.64
C TYR A 26 1.65 4.52 2.25
N TRP A 27 1.59 5.68 1.60
CA TRP A 27 2.08 6.92 2.18
C TRP A 27 1.34 7.26 3.48
N GLY A 28 0.01 7.16 3.48
CA GLY A 28 -0.81 7.37 4.68
C GLY A 28 -0.45 6.40 5.81
N LEU A 29 -0.26 5.12 5.49
CA LEU A 29 0.18 4.11 6.47
C LEU A 29 1.57 4.40 7.03
N ALA A 30 2.51 4.78 6.18
CA ALA A 30 3.91 4.98 6.54
C ALA A 30 4.16 6.29 7.33
N TYR A 31 3.44 7.36 7.00
CA TYR A 31 3.78 8.71 7.47
C TYR A 31 2.67 9.42 8.24
N ALA A 32 1.42 8.96 8.14
CA ALA A 32 0.27 9.68 8.68
C ALA A 32 -0.66 8.81 9.55
N THR A 33 -0.23 7.60 9.93
CA THR A 33 -1.04 6.69 10.76
C THR A 33 -0.37 6.43 12.10
N PRO A 34 -0.83 7.07 13.19
CA PRO A 34 -0.38 6.73 14.54
C PRO A 34 -0.68 5.26 14.87
N ARG A 35 0.23 4.60 15.59
CA ARG A 35 0.14 3.15 15.90
C ARG A 35 -1.20 2.72 16.53
N ALA A 36 -1.79 3.57 17.37
CA ALA A 36 -3.05 3.29 18.06
C ALA A 36 -4.31 3.52 17.18
N GLN A 37 -4.19 4.13 16.00
CA GLN A 37 -5.32 4.46 15.13
C GLN A 37 -5.76 3.26 14.28
N PHE A 38 -6.37 2.26 14.93
CA PHE A 38 -6.81 1.02 14.29
C PHE A 38 -7.78 1.26 13.13
N GLY A 39 -8.74 2.18 13.27
CA GLY A 39 -9.72 2.46 12.21
C GLY A 39 -9.06 2.98 10.93
N GLN A 40 -8.09 3.90 11.08
CA GLN A 40 -7.32 4.42 9.94
C GLN A 40 -6.45 3.33 9.30
N LEU A 41 -5.75 2.53 10.13
CA LEU A 41 -4.96 1.39 9.66
C LEU A 41 -5.82 0.43 8.82
N LEU A 42 -6.96 -0.01 9.36
CA LEU A 42 -7.86 -0.94 8.70
C LEU A 42 -8.42 -0.35 7.40
N GLY A 43 -8.84 0.92 7.42
CA GLY A 43 -9.36 1.60 6.25
C GLY A 43 -8.34 1.71 5.12
N LEU A 44 -7.12 2.16 5.43
CA LEU A 44 -6.06 2.29 4.43
C LEU A 44 -5.61 0.92 3.89
N PHE A 45 -5.56 -0.10 4.76
CA PHE A 45 -5.23 -1.47 4.32
C PHE A 45 -6.32 -2.05 3.42
N ALA A 46 -7.60 -1.82 3.74
CA ALA A 46 -8.73 -2.22 2.90
C ALA A 46 -8.70 -1.52 1.53
N VAL A 47 -8.39 -0.22 1.50
CA VAL A 47 -8.22 0.55 0.25
C VAL A 47 -7.09 -0.02 -0.60
N ALA A 48 -5.91 -0.27 -0.01
CA ALA A 48 -4.79 -0.87 -0.72
C ALA A 48 -5.11 -2.28 -1.25
N GLY A 49 -5.79 -3.10 -0.43
CA GLY A 49 -6.24 -4.45 -0.81
C GLY A 49 -7.26 -4.45 -1.95
N ALA A 50 -8.24 -3.54 -1.91
CA ALA A 50 -9.23 -3.39 -2.98
C ALA A 50 -8.59 -2.91 -4.29
N ALA A 51 -7.67 -1.94 -4.21
CA ALA A 51 -6.89 -1.49 -5.37
C ALA A 51 -6.05 -2.63 -5.97
N TYR A 52 -5.44 -3.46 -5.13
CA TYR A 52 -4.71 -4.64 -5.58
C TYR A 52 -5.63 -5.67 -6.26
N ALA A 53 -6.78 -6.00 -5.67
CA ALA A 53 -7.76 -6.89 -6.28
C ALA A 53 -8.22 -6.38 -7.65
N TRP A 54 -8.40 -5.05 -7.79
CA TRP A 54 -8.70 -4.42 -9.07
C TRP A 54 -7.57 -4.56 -10.10
N LEU A 55 -6.31 -4.41 -9.70
CA LEU A 55 -5.16 -4.63 -10.58
C LEU A 55 -5.07 -6.07 -11.07
N LEU A 56 -5.40 -7.06 -10.23
CA LEU A 56 -5.52 -8.46 -10.62
C LEU A 56 -6.65 -8.66 -11.64
N HIS A 57 -7.82 -8.07 -11.39
CA HIS A 57 -8.98 -8.16 -12.29
C HIS A 57 -8.70 -7.54 -13.68
N THR A 58 -7.96 -6.43 -13.73
CA THR A 58 -7.60 -5.78 -15.00
C THR A 58 -6.42 -6.42 -15.72
N HIS A 59 -5.79 -7.43 -15.11
CA HIS A 59 -4.59 -8.12 -15.60
C HIS A 59 -3.42 -7.16 -15.86
N LEU A 60 -3.01 -6.39 -14.85
CA LEU A 60 -1.79 -5.59 -14.94
C LEU A 60 -0.60 -6.50 -15.32
N PRO A 61 0.19 -6.16 -16.36
CA PRO A 61 1.34 -6.99 -16.73
C PRO A 61 2.34 -7.08 -15.57
N VAL A 62 2.82 -8.29 -15.28
CA VAL A 62 3.68 -8.59 -14.11
C VAL A 62 4.89 -7.66 -14.02
N ARG A 63 5.55 -7.34 -15.14
CA ARG A 63 6.68 -6.39 -15.17
C ARG A 63 6.36 -5.03 -14.54
N TRP A 64 5.15 -4.51 -14.78
CA TRP A 64 4.71 -3.23 -14.23
C TRP A 64 4.32 -3.38 -12.76
N GLY A 65 3.70 -4.52 -12.39
CA GLY A 65 3.44 -4.85 -11.00
C GLY A 65 4.71 -4.95 -10.15
N LEU A 66 5.76 -5.59 -10.67
CA LEU A 66 7.07 -5.69 -10.01
C LEU A 66 7.76 -4.33 -9.90
N GLY A 67 7.72 -3.51 -10.96
CA GLY A 67 8.24 -2.14 -10.91
C GLY A 67 7.53 -1.30 -9.84
N ALA A 68 6.20 -1.37 -9.78
CA ALA A 68 5.41 -0.69 -8.76
C ALA A 68 5.73 -1.22 -7.35
N ALA A 69 5.83 -2.54 -7.17
CA ALA A 69 6.19 -3.15 -5.89
C ALA A 69 7.55 -2.67 -5.38
N LEU A 70 8.55 -2.53 -6.26
CA LEU A 70 9.85 -1.97 -5.89
C LEU A 70 9.73 -0.50 -5.47
N VAL A 71 9.04 0.34 -6.25
CA VAL A 71 8.82 1.76 -5.91
C VAL A 71 8.10 1.90 -4.57
N PHE A 72 7.04 1.12 -4.36
CA PHE A 72 6.34 1.09 -3.09
C PHE A 72 7.24 0.61 -1.96
N ARG A 73 8.14 -0.36 -2.18
CA ARG A 73 9.10 -0.77 -1.15
C ARG A 73 10.04 0.37 -0.76
N LEU A 74 10.53 1.14 -1.73
CA LEU A 74 11.37 2.30 -1.49
C LEU A 74 10.63 3.40 -0.71
N LEU A 75 9.32 3.58 -0.96
CA LEU A 75 8.49 4.51 -0.18
C LEU A 75 8.54 4.23 1.33
N TRP A 76 8.66 2.97 1.75
CA TRP A 76 8.71 2.62 3.17
C TRP A 76 10.08 2.80 3.82
N LEU A 77 11.16 3.03 3.05
CA LEU A 77 12.52 3.11 3.62
C LEU A 77 12.73 4.31 4.55
N LEU A 78 11.98 5.39 4.34
CA LEU A 78 12.08 6.60 5.17
C LEU A 78 11.04 6.63 6.28
N ALA A 79 10.19 5.60 6.38
CA ALA A 79 9.17 5.53 7.42
C ALA A 79 9.81 5.24 8.78
N THR A 80 9.32 5.90 9.82
CA THR A 80 9.74 5.60 11.20
C THR A 80 9.29 4.19 11.56
N PRO A 81 10.18 3.31 12.06
CA PRO A 81 9.81 1.95 12.40
C PRO A 81 8.78 1.94 13.53
N ALA A 82 7.69 1.20 13.34
CA ALA A 82 6.65 1.01 14.35
C ALA A 82 7.10 0.00 15.41
N LEU A 83 8.05 0.41 16.25
CA LEU A 83 8.57 -0.41 17.36
C LEU A 83 7.46 -0.67 18.38
N SER A 84 7.48 -1.85 19.01
CA SER A 84 6.56 -2.19 20.09
C SER A 84 6.88 -1.37 21.34
N ASP A 85 5.89 -1.25 22.24
CA ASP A 85 6.07 -0.52 23.50
C ASP A 85 7.16 -1.14 24.39
N ASP A 86 7.40 -2.45 24.23
CA ASP A 86 8.46 -3.16 24.92
C ASP A 86 9.85 -2.60 24.57
N PHE A 87 10.08 -2.10 23.35
CA PHE A 87 11.35 -1.46 23.00
C PHE A 87 11.62 -0.22 23.87
N TYR A 88 10.59 0.56 24.17
CA TYR A 88 10.70 1.73 25.04
C TYR A 88 10.85 1.32 26.51
N ARG A 89 10.21 0.21 26.92
CA ARG A 89 10.41 -0.36 28.26
C ARG A 89 11.86 -0.80 28.49
N PHE A 90 12.47 -1.50 27.54
CA PHE A 90 13.87 -1.92 27.65
C PHE A 90 14.86 -0.76 27.68
N ARG A 91 14.54 0.37 27.02
CA ARG A 91 15.32 1.62 27.10
C ARG A 91 15.33 2.21 28.51
N TRP A 92 14.24 2.04 29.26
CA TRP A 92 14.08 2.58 30.61
C TRP A 92 14.58 1.64 31.70
N ASP A 93 14.46 0.32 31.47
CA ASP A 93 14.92 -0.72 32.40
C ASP A 93 16.46 -0.90 32.41
N GLY A 94 17.20 -0.13 31.61
CA GLY A 94 18.66 0.00 31.74
C GLY A 94 19.49 -1.06 30.99
N LEU A 95 18.97 -1.59 29.88
CA LEU A 95 19.82 -2.17 28.83
C LEU A 95 20.43 -1.09 27.94
#